data_AF-A0A224YBZ6-F1
#
_entry.id   AF-A0A224YBZ6-F1
#
_cell.length_a   1.000
_cell.length_b   1.000
_cell.length_c   1.000
_cell.angle_alpha   90.00
_cell.angle_beta   90.00
_cell.angle_gamma   90.00
#
_symmetry.space_group_name_H-M   'P 1'
#
loop_
_entity.id
_entity.type
_entity.pdbx_description
1 polymer ?
#
loop_
_entity_poly.entity_id
_entity_poly.type
_entity_poly.pdbx_seq_one_letter_code
_entity_poly.pdbx_strand_id
1 'polypeptide(L)'
;MPTFTVLVGALIVSTMVYCHVLESATIYLRREKCDYRGIPLNSGTTTKFNKPCVQVRCKWNNTEVQRCPLVTLGNSRCQKKEVNKKGMYPECCPKLVCPPHHNDDIAASIDE
;
A
#
# COMPACT_ATOMS: atom_id res chain seq x y z
N MET A 1 63.61 8.39 -4.07
CA MET A 1 62.40 8.24 -3.23
C MET A 1 61.13 8.88 -3.84
N PRO A 2 60.79 8.74 -5.15
CA PRO A 2 59.51 9.26 -5.69
C PRO A 2 58.37 8.21 -5.76
N THR A 3 58.69 6.92 -5.64
CA THR A 3 57.70 5.83 -5.79
C THR A 3 56.75 5.71 -4.61
N PHE A 4 57.22 6.00 -3.39
CA PHE A 4 56.40 5.94 -2.17
C PHE A 4 55.30 7.02 -2.16
N THR A 5 55.61 8.24 -2.60
CA THR A 5 54.64 9.34 -2.65
C THR A 5 53.57 9.12 -3.71
N VAL A 6 53.92 8.51 -4.85
CA VAL A 6 52.95 8.15 -5.90
C VAL A 6 51.99 7.05 -5.42
N LEU A 7 52.49 6.04 -4.71
CA LEU A 7 51.66 4.96 -4.15
C LEU A 7 50.69 5.47 -3.08
N VAL A 8 51.19 6.30 -2.16
CA VAL A 8 50.36 6.91 -1.11
C VAL A 8 49.31 7.85 -1.72
N GLY A 9 49.69 8.67 -2.71
CA GLY A 9 48.76 9.53 -3.45
C GLY A 9 47.66 8.74 -4.16
N ALA A 10 48.00 7.64 -4.84
CA ALA A 10 47.02 6.79 -5.53
C ALA A 10 46.04 6.11 -4.56
N LEU A 11 46.52 5.67 -3.39
CA LEU A 11 45.67 5.08 -2.34
C LEU A 11 44.70 6.10 -1.73
N ILE A 12 45.15 7.34 -1.51
CA ILE A 12 44.29 8.41 -0.99
C ILE A 12 43.21 8.78 -2.00
N VAL A 13 43.55 8.93 -3.28
CA VAL A 13 42.55 9.24 -4.33
C VAL A 13 41.55 8.10 -4.48
N SER A 14 42.02 6.84 -4.47
CA SER A 14 41.14 5.67 -4.57
C SER A 14 40.16 5.58 -3.39
N THR A 15 40.63 5.80 -2.16
CA THR A 15 39.77 5.77 -0.97
C THR A 15 38.77 6.92 -0.93
N MET A 16 39.16 8.14 -1.32
CA MET A 16 38.22 9.27 -1.41
C MET A 16 37.10 9.03 -2.43
N VAL A 17 37.43 8.48 -3.60
CA VAL A 17 36.42 8.13 -4.63
C VAL A 17 35.50 7.00 -4.13
N TYR A 18 36.05 5.94 -3.52
CA TYR A 18 35.25 4.84 -3.00
C TYR A 18 34.32 5.26 -1.86
N CYS A 19 34.79 6.09 -0.92
CA CYS A 19 33.97 6.58 0.18
C CYS A 19 32.80 7.45 -0.31
N HIS A 20 33.05 8.36 -1.26
CA HIS A 20 32.01 9.24 -1.79
C HIS A 20 30.91 8.46 -2.56
N VAL A 21 31.29 7.37 -3.23
CA VAL A 21 30.35 6.46 -3.93
C VAL A 21 29.52 5.64 -2.94
N LEU A 22 30.14 5.11 -1.88
CA LEU A 22 29.45 4.35 -0.82
C LEU A 22 28.46 5.22 -0.02
N GLU A 23 28.82 6.47 0.26
CA GLU A 23 27.96 7.43 0.95
C GLU A 23 26.73 7.79 0.10
N SER A 24 26.91 7.91 -1.22
CA SER A 24 25.82 8.09 -2.17
C SER A 24 24.86 6.90 -2.16
N ALA A 25 25.37 5.66 -2.22
CA ALA A 25 24.57 4.43 -2.25
C ALA A 25 23.76 4.20 -0.95
N THR A 26 24.31 4.55 0.21
CA THR A 26 23.62 4.43 1.50
C THR A 26 22.48 5.44 1.66
N ILE A 27 22.56 6.62 1.02
CA ILE A 27 21.46 7.59 0.95
C ILE A 27 20.27 7.02 0.15
N TYR A 28 20.52 6.25 -0.93
CA TYR A 28 19.46 5.60 -1.69
C TYR A 28 18.75 4.51 -0.88
N LEU A 29 19.47 3.71 -0.09
CA LEU A 29 18.90 2.65 0.74
C LEU A 29 18.10 3.15 1.96
N ARG A 30 18.44 4.32 2.51
CA ARG A 30 17.75 4.87 3.70
C ARG A 30 16.42 5.56 3.43
N ARG A 31 16.05 5.82 2.17
CA ARG A 31 14.90 6.68 1.82
C ARG A 31 13.60 5.96 1.51
N GLU A 32 13.49 4.66 1.80
CA GLU A 32 12.28 3.90 1.47
C GLU A 32 11.35 3.66 2.67
N LYS A 33 11.11 4.66 3.51
CA LYS A 33 10.13 4.58 4.60
C LYS A 33 8.97 5.49 4.30
N CYS A 34 7.76 4.98 4.37
CA CYS A 34 6.56 5.80 4.27
C CYS A 34 6.07 6.18 5.67
N ASP A 35 5.49 7.36 5.80
CA ASP A 35 4.71 7.71 6.99
C ASP A 35 3.22 7.67 6.65
N TYR A 36 2.45 6.95 7.45
CA TYR A 36 0.99 7.01 7.41
C TYR A 36 0.44 7.37 8.79
N ARG A 37 0.01 8.62 8.96
CA ARG A 37 -0.55 9.15 10.22
C ARG A 37 0.40 9.00 11.42
N GLY A 38 1.70 9.22 11.22
CA GLY A 38 2.72 9.05 12.25
C GLY A 38 3.15 7.60 12.48
N ILE A 39 2.65 6.65 11.68
CA ILE A 39 3.06 5.25 11.74
C ILE A 39 4.08 5.02 10.63
N PRO A 40 5.34 4.69 10.97
CA PRO A 40 6.36 4.37 9.99
C PRO A 40 6.06 3.01 9.34
N LEU A 41 6.03 2.98 8.02
CA LEU A 41 5.84 1.79 7.20
C LEU A 41 7.08 1.53 6.36
N ASN A 42 7.43 0.26 6.21
CA ASN A 42 8.57 -0.16 5.38
C ASN A 42 8.18 -0.21 3.90
N SER A 43 9.11 0.15 3.02
CA SER A 43 8.96 -0.06 1.57
C SER A 43 8.53 -1.48 1.25
N GLY A 44 7.64 -1.62 0.27
CA GLY A 44 7.14 -2.91 -0.20
C GLY A 44 6.10 -3.56 0.71
N THR A 45 5.79 -2.97 1.88
CA THR A 45 4.80 -3.54 2.80
C THR A 45 3.39 -3.07 2.50
N THR A 46 2.43 -3.93 2.83
CA THR A 46 1.00 -3.63 2.81
C THR A 46 0.44 -3.87 4.20
N THR A 47 -0.14 -2.85 4.82
CA THR A 47 -0.65 -2.89 6.19
C THR A 47 -2.14 -2.59 6.19
N LYS A 48 -2.90 -3.38 6.95
CA LYS A 48 -4.35 -3.24 7.10
C LYS A 48 -4.67 -2.60 8.43
N PHE A 49 -5.60 -1.65 8.44
CA PHE A 49 -6.04 -0.93 9.63
C PHE A 49 -7.54 -1.16 9.86
N ASN A 50 -7.94 -1.16 11.14
CA ASN A 50 -9.35 -1.19 11.54
C ASN A 50 -9.91 0.26 11.66
N LYS A 51 -9.16 1.17 12.28
CA LYS A 51 -9.55 2.59 12.43
C LYS A 51 -8.42 3.52 11.98
N PRO A 52 -8.61 4.28 10.88
CA PRO A 52 -9.69 4.15 9.90
C PRO A 52 -9.63 2.80 9.17
N CYS A 53 -10.75 2.28 8.68
CA CYS A 53 -10.78 1.00 7.98
C CYS A 53 -10.20 1.16 6.56
N VAL A 54 -8.91 0.89 6.42
CA VAL A 54 -8.16 1.08 5.18
C VAL A 54 -7.07 0.03 5.03
N GLN A 55 -6.59 -0.14 3.81
CA GLN A 55 -5.33 -0.80 3.51
C GLN A 55 -4.35 0.22 2.99
N VAL A 56 -3.13 0.21 3.52
CA VAL A 56 -2.06 1.14 3.12
C VAL A 56 -0.93 0.32 2.53
N ARG A 57 -0.48 0.72 1.34
CA ARG A 57 0.67 0.13 0.66
C ARG A 57 1.77 1.18 0.56
N CYS A 58 2.96 0.84 1.06
CA CYS A 58 4.14 1.68 0.92
C CYS A 58 5.00 1.17 -0.22
N LYS A 59 5.34 2.03 -1.19
CA LYS A 59 6.19 1.68 -2.32
C LYS A 59 7.15 2.83 -2.63
N TRP A 60 8.44 2.66 -2.35
CA TRP A 60 9.48 3.65 -2.64
C TRP A 60 9.11 5.07 -2.15
N ASN A 61 8.83 5.20 -0.85
CA ASN A 61 8.39 6.45 -0.20
C ASN A 61 7.00 6.98 -0.62
N ASN A 62 6.27 6.26 -1.48
CA ASN A 62 4.88 6.60 -1.82
C ASN A 62 3.90 5.76 -1.01
N THR A 63 2.91 6.44 -0.42
CA THR A 63 1.83 5.83 0.35
C THR A 63 0.56 5.77 -0.49
N GLU A 64 0.13 4.56 -0.83
CA GLU A 64 -1.17 4.32 -1.47
C GLU A 64 -2.18 3.87 -0.40
N VAL A 65 -3.32 4.58 -0.31
CA VAL A 65 -4.35 4.30 0.71
C VAL A 65 -5.63 3.84 0.03
N GLN A 66 -5.93 2.55 0.18
CA GLN A 66 -7.17 1.94 -0.29
C GLN A 66 -8.24 2.03 0.81
N ARG A 67 -9.35 2.70 0.50
CA ARG A 67 -10.51 2.83 1.39
C ARG A 67 -11.58 1.81 1.04
N CYS A 68 -12.50 1.57 1.97
CA CYS A 68 -13.68 0.77 1.68
C CYS A 68 -14.46 1.31 0.47
N PRO A 69 -15.07 0.43 -0.34
CA PRO A 69 -15.89 0.85 -1.46
C PRO A 69 -17.06 1.70 -0.98
N LEU A 70 -17.41 2.71 -1.76
CA LEU A 70 -18.59 3.52 -1.50
C LEU A 70 -19.82 2.69 -1.85
N VAL A 71 -20.64 2.43 -0.85
CA VAL A 71 -21.86 1.63 -0.97
C VAL A 71 -23.04 2.58 -1.12
N THR A 72 -23.62 2.67 -2.32
CA THR A 72 -24.87 3.39 -2.60
C THR A 72 -26.00 2.39 -2.80
N LEU A 73 -27.16 2.61 -2.16
CA LEU A 73 -28.34 1.79 -2.38
C LEU A 73 -29.05 2.25 -3.66
N GLY A 74 -28.77 1.58 -4.78
CA GLY A 74 -29.52 1.78 -6.03
C GLY A 74 -30.78 0.91 -6.15
N ASN A 75 -30.97 -0.05 -5.24
CA ASN A 75 -32.06 -1.01 -5.26
C ASN A 75 -32.63 -1.16 -3.84
N SER A 76 -33.94 -0.93 -3.70
CA SER A 76 -34.67 -1.00 -2.43
C SER A 76 -34.65 -2.39 -1.78
N ARG A 77 -34.36 -3.44 -2.55
CA ARG A 77 -34.24 -4.82 -2.05
C ARG A 77 -32.92 -5.08 -1.33
N CYS A 78 -31.88 -4.31 -1.61
CA CYS A 78 -30.57 -4.50 -1.00
C CYS A 78 -30.50 -3.80 0.36
N GLN A 79 -29.89 -4.45 1.35
CA GLN A 79 -29.68 -3.86 2.67
C GLN A 79 -28.19 -3.71 2.97
N LYS A 80 -27.85 -2.61 3.63
CA LYS A 80 -26.50 -2.40 4.16
C LYS A 80 -26.34 -3.25 5.42
N LYS A 81 -25.46 -4.25 5.37
CA LYS A 81 -25.16 -5.08 6.56
C LYS A 81 -24.24 -4.32 7.50
N GLU A 82 -24.54 -4.39 8.80
CA GLU A 82 -23.66 -3.83 9.82
C GLU A 82 -22.26 -4.44 9.73
N VAL A 83 -21.28 -3.56 9.88
CA VAL A 83 -19.86 -3.88 9.75
C VAL A 83 -19.38 -4.58 11.01
N ASN A 84 -18.49 -5.57 10.85
CA ASN A 84 -17.75 -6.11 11.98
C ASN A 84 -16.74 -5.05 12.48
N LYS A 85 -17.15 -4.23 13.46
CA LYS A 85 -16.35 -3.11 14.01
C LYS A 85 -14.99 -3.54 14.60
N LYS A 86 -14.77 -4.85 14.81
CA LYS A 86 -13.52 -5.41 15.35
C LYS A 86 -12.57 -5.94 14.25
N GLY A 87 -13.03 -6.17 13.03
CA GLY A 87 -12.20 -6.69 11.93
C GLY A 87 -11.20 -5.66 11.38
N MET A 88 -10.15 -6.12 10.69
CA MET A 88 -9.26 -5.25 9.90
C MET A 88 -9.77 -5.14 8.46
N TYR A 89 -9.26 -4.21 7.66
CA TYR A 89 -9.62 -4.14 6.24
C TYR A 89 -9.34 -5.49 5.54
N PRO A 90 -10.26 -6.04 4.71
CA PRO A 90 -11.54 -5.47 4.26
C PRO A 90 -12.76 -5.88 5.13
N GLU A 91 -12.57 -6.60 6.23
CA GLU A 91 -13.67 -7.09 7.09
C GLU A 91 -14.41 -5.97 7.81
N CYS A 92 -13.72 -4.88 8.14
CA CYS A 92 -14.32 -3.66 8.66
C CYS A 92 -14.98 -2.78 7.57
N CYS A 93 -15.15 -3.25 6.34
CA CYS A 93 -15.87 -2.52 5.32
C CYS A 93 -17.37 -2.83 5.31
N PRO A 94 -18.23 -1.83 4.99
CA PRO A 94 -19.66 -2.05 4.77
C PRO A 94 -19.87 -3.00 3.59
N LYS A 95 -20.84 -3.90 3.73
CA LYS A 95 -21.26 -4.83 2.68
C LYS A 95 -22.72 -4.54 2.33
N LEU A 96 -23.03 -4.57 1.03
CA LEU A 96 -24.40 -4.71 0.55
C LEU A 96 -24.73 -6.19 0.51
N VAL A 97 -25.87 -6.54 1.09
CA VAL A 97 -26.45 -7.86 0.95
C VAL A 97 -27.80 -7.67 0.28
N CYS A 98 -27.93 -8.22 -0.92
CA CYS A 98 -29.18 -8.25 -1.65
C CYS A 98 -29.78 -9.66 -1.50
N PRO A 99 -31.09 -9.80 -1.28
CA PRO A 99 -31.75 -11.09 -1.36
C PRO A 99 -31.53 -11.68 -2.76
N PRO A 100 -31.47 -13.02 -2.89
CA PRO A 100 -31.44 -13.66 -4.18
C PRO A 100 -32.66 -13.25 -4.99
N HIS A 101 -32.52 -13.19 -6.32
CA HIS A 101 -33.68 -13.02 -7.20
C HIS A 101 -34.63 -14.19 -6.95
N HIS A 102 -35.84 -13.90 -6.50
CA HIS A 102 -36.91 -14.89 -6.57
C HIS A 102 -37.20 -15.10 -8.06
N ASN A 103 -37.08 -16.34 -8.52
CA ASN A 103 -37.34 -16.74 -9.91
C ASN A 103 -38.82 -16.60 -10.32
N ASP A 104 -39.65 -16.00 -9.47
CA ASP A 104 -41.07 -15.77 -9.75
C ASP A 104 -41.31 -14.55 -10.66
N ASP A 105 -40.24 -13.79 -10.98
CA ASP A 105 -40.26 -12.71 -11.98
C ASP A 105 -39.87 -13.19 -13.40
N ILE A 106 -39.59 -14.50 -13.62
CA ILE A 106 -39.68 -15.10 -14.97
C ILE A 106 -41.17 -15.38 -15.22
N ALA A 107 -41.97 -14.32 -15.20
CA ALA A 107 -43.16 -14.30 -16.03
C ALA A 107 -42.63 -14.54 -17.45
N ALA A 108 -42.95 -15.71 -17.98
CA ALA A 108 -42.78 -16.10 -19.36
C ALA A 108 -42.96 -14.86 -20.27
N SER A 109 -41.85 -14.23 -20.65
CA SER A 109 -41.82 -13.27 -21.73
C SER A 109 -41.73 -14.14 -22.98
N ILE A 110 -42.92 -14.54 -23.40
CA ILE A 110 -43.40 -14.99 -24.71
C ILE A 110 -42.37 -14.88 -25.84
N ASP A 111 -42.24 -15.93 -26.66
CA ASP A 111 -41.99 -15.81 -28.11
C ASP A 111 -42.73 -16.94 -28.85
N GLU A 112 -43.68 -16.52 -29.69
CA GLU A 112 -44.44 -17.15 -30.82
C GLU A 112 -44.99 -18.58 -30.77
#